data_AF-A0A939M6Z9-F1
#
_entry.id   AF-A0A939M6Z9-F1
#
_cell.length_a   1.000
_cell.length_b   1.000
_cell.length_c   1.000
_cell.angle_alpha   90.00
_cell.angle_beta   90.00
_cell.angle_gamma   90.00
#
_symmetry.space_group_name_H-M   'P 1'
#
loop_
_entity.id
_entity.type
_entity.pdbx_description
1 polymer ?
#
loop_
_entity_poly.entity_id
_entity_poly.type
_entity_poly.pdbx_seq_one_letter_code
_entity_poly.pdbx_strand_id
1 'polypeptide(L)'
;MAVLPSGNVMVINGPVIAAGESVSDAIDVTMGRIVRITMPADWLNAPLTFQVSSDGAFFNDLFDSSGHEVTFIVQPGVGVVVLSENSVSFGFVKFRSGTRESPVPQPAQREFAVAVLDYRVPTIEAFSIPIKLVT
;
A
#
# COMPACT_ATOMS: atom_id res chain seq x y z
N MET A 1 6.31 25.33 -3.18
CA MET A 1 5.07 24.92 -2.48
C MET A 1 4.77 23.50 -2.93
N ALA A 2 4.96 22.50 -2.08
CA ALA A 2 4.63 21.12 -2.44
C ALA A 2 3.11 20.98 -2.41
N VAL A 3 2.50 20.77 -3.58
CA VAL A 3 1.08 20.46 -3.68
C VAL A 3 0.92 19.03 -3.16
N LEU A 4 0.31 18.87 -1.99
CA LEU A 4 -0.11 17.55 -1.53
C LEU A 4 -1.19 17.07 -2.50
N PRO A 5 -1.11 15.83 -2.98
CA PRO A 5 -2.08 15.34 -3.94
C PRO A 5 -3.48 15.34 -3.34
N SER A 6 -4.39 16.03 -4.01
CA SER A 6 -5.80 16.13 -3.68
C SER A 6 -6.52 14.85 -4.09
N GLY A 7 -6.84 14.00 -3.12
CA GLY A 7 -7.60 12.77 -3.30
C GLY A 7 -8.16 12.30 -1.97
N ASN A 8 -9.23 11.52 -1.99
CA ASN A 8 -9.78 10.93 -0.78
C ASN A 8 -8.90 9.76 -0.33
N VAL A 9 -8.69 9.63 0.98
CA VAL A 9 -8.00 8.47 1.55
C VAL A 9 -9.03 7.40 1.88
N MET A 10 -8.93 6.25 1.21
CA MET A 10 -9.69 5.05 1.50
C MET A 10 -8.86 4.11 2.38
N VAL A 11 -9.48 3.48 3.37
CA VAL A 11 -8.85 2.41 4.15
C VAL A 11 -9.41 1.06 3.70
N ILE A 12 -8.50 0.16 3.33
CA ILE A 12 -8.77 -1.23 3.02
C ILE A 12 -8.26 -2.05 4.22
N ASN A 13 -9.14 -2.81 4.87
CA ASN A 13 -8.73 -3.78 5.88
C ASN A 13 -8.31 -5.09 5.18
N GLY A 14 -7.31 -5.76 5.72
CA GLY A 14 -6.48 -6.67 4.97
C GLY A 14 -5.33 -5.95 4.23
N PRO A 15 -4.46 -6.69 3.52
CA PRO A 15 -4.49 -8.13 3.31
C PRO A 15 -4.15 -8.95 4.57
N VAL A 16 -4.32 -10.26 4.53
CA VAL A 16 -4.14 -11.22 5.61
C VAL A 16 -3.08 -12.26 5.23
N ILE A 17 -2.07 -12.43 6.07
CA ILE A 17 -1.19 -13.61 6.05
C ILE A 17 -1.77 -14.65 7.00
N ALA A 18 -2.11 -15.83 6.49
CA ALA A 18 -2.63 -16.93 7.30
C ALA A 18 -1.54 -17.52 8.22
N ALA A 19 -1.94 -18.23 9.27
CA ALA A 19 -0.99 -18.90 10.16
C ALA A 19 -0.19 -19.96 9.39
N GLY A 20 1.13 -19.96 9.54
CA GLY A 20 2.05 -20.84 8.81
C GLY A 20 2.41 -20.35 7.41
N GLU A 21 1.77 -19.28 6.92
CA GLU A 21 2.07 -18.68 5.62
C GLU A 21 3.01 -17.48 5.75
N SER A 22 3.65 -17.14 4.64
CA SER A 22 4.53 -15.96 4.54
C SER A 22 4.01 -14.90 3.58
N VAL A 23 2.99 -15.22 2.77
CA VAL A 23 2.41 -14.33 1.76
C VAL A 23 0.93 -14.13 2.03
N SER A 24 0.43 -12.92 1.82
CA SER A 24 -0.95 -12.56 2.07
C SER A 24 -1.88 -12.90 0.90
N ASP A 25 -3.18 -12.81 1.12
CA ASP A 25 -4.13 -12.59 0.04
C ASP A 25 -3.86 -11.26 -0.70
N ALA A 26 -4.44 -11.12 -1.89
CA ALA A 26 -4.24 -9.95 -2.73
C ALA A 26 -5.24 -8.85 -2.42
N ILE A 27 -4.78 -7.60 -2.44
CA ILE A 27 -5.64 -6.41 -2.43
C ILE A 27 -5.57 -5.69 -3.78
N ASP A 28 -6.70 -5.17 -4.23
CA ASP A 28 -6.80 -4.30 -5.41
C ASP A 28 -6.53 -2.85 -5.01
N VAL A 29 -5.47 -2.26 -5.57
CA VAL A 29 -5.08 -0.86 -5.38
C VAL A 29 -5.00 -0.07 -6.69
N THR A 30 -5.34 -0.66 -7.83
CA THR A 30 -6.47 -0.15 -8.63
C THR A 30 -6.65 1.35 -8.76
N MET A 31 -7.31 1.89 -7.75
CA MET A 31 -7.83 3.25 -7.70
C MET A 31 -6.78 4.33 -7.43
N GLY A 32 -5.58 3.94 -7.03
CA GLY A 32 -4.52 4.90 -6.84
C GLY A 32 -3.25 4.29 -6.28
N ARG A 33 -2.78 4.85 -5.16
CA ARG A 33 -1.51 4.43 -4.55
C ARG A 33 -1.62 4.25 -3.05
N ILE A 34 -0.90 3.28 -2.52
CA ILE A 34 -0.76 3.06 -1.09
C ILE A 34 0.05 4.23 -0.51
N VAL A 35 -0.49 4.88 0.52
CA VAL A 35 0.17 5.99 1.23
C VAL A 35 0.54 5.62 2.67
N ARG A 36 -0.12 4.59 3.24
CA ARG A 36 0.21 4.06 4.56
C ARG A 36 -0.15 2.59 4.65
N ILE A 37 0.70 1.81 5.31
CA ILE A 37 0.42 0.44 5.75
C ILE A 37 0.35 0.43 7.27
N THR A 38 -0.68 -0.21 7.84
CA THR A 38 -0.83 -0.43 9.28
C THR A 38 -0.40 -1.85 9.56
N MET A 39 0.68 -2.01 10.32
CA MET A 39 1.25 -3.30 10.66
C MET A 39 0.45 -3.98 11.77
N PRO A 40 0.24 -5.31 11.71
CA PRO A 40 -0.31 -6.06 12.82
C PRO A 40 0.55 -5.90 14.09
N ALA A 41 -0.11 -5.84 15.26
CA ALA A 41 0.55 -5.69 16.56
C ALA A 41 1.42 -6.90 16.93
N ASP A 42 1.03 -8.10 16.49
CA ASP A 42 1.73 -9.36 16.79
C ASP A 42 2.71 -9.79 15.68
N TRP A 43 3.19 -8.86 14.86
CA TRP A 43 4.13 -9.15 13.77
C TRP A 43 5.40 -9.84 14.28
N LEU A 44 5.76 -10.99 13.69
CA LEU A 44 7.07 -11.59 13.91
C LEU A 44 8.11 -10.80 13.11
N ASN A 45 9.21 -10.39 13.76
CA ASN A 45 10.28 -9.59 13.15
C ASN A 45 10.80 -10.21 11.85
N ALA A 46 10.29 -9.71 10.74
CA ALA A 46 10.71 -10.01 9.37
C ALA A 46 10.59 -8.71 8.55
N PRO A 47 11.45 -8.52 7.54
CA PRO A 47 11.25 -7.45 6.57
C PRO A 47 9.94 -7.67 5.82
N LEU A 48 9.32 -6.59 5.37
CA LEU A 48 8.12 -6.64 4.54
C LEU A 48 8.52 -6.43 3.08
N THR A 49 8.22 -7.39 2.22
CA THR A 49 8.40 -7.27 0.76
C THR A 49 7.06 -7.47 0.05
N PHE A 50 7.02 -7.26 -1.26
CA PHE A 50 5.76 -7.16 -2.01
C PHE A 50 5.76 -8.04 -3.25
N GLN A 51 4.58 -8.55 -3.58
CA GLN A 51 4.30 -9.09 -4.90
C GLN A 51 3.21 -8.26 -5.57
N VAL A 52 3.37 -8.00 -6.86
CA VAL A 52 2.49 -7.13 -7.65
C VAL A 52 1.97 -7.86 -8.88
N SER A 53 0.79 -7.46 -9.33
CA SER A 53 0.14 -8.04 -10.50
C SER A 53 -0.64 -6.98 -11.28
N SER A 54 -0.60 -7.08 -12.60
CA SER A 54 -1.38 -6.24 -13.52
C SER A 54 -2.76 -6.81 -13.84
N ASP A 55 -2.99 -8.11 -13.58
CA ASP A 55 -4.21 -8.84 -13.96
C ASP A 55 -4.95 -9.46 -12.77
N GLY A 56 -4.35 -9.43 -11.57
CA GLY A 56 -4.90 -10.00 -10.34
C GLY A 56 -4.79 -11.53 -10.26
N ALA A 57 -4.17 -12.18 -11.26
CA ALA A 57 -3.99 -13.62 -11.33
C ALA A 57 -2.52 -14.01 -11.16
N PHE A 58 -1.62 -13.39 -11.92
CA PHE A 58 -0.19 -13.69 -11.90
C PHE A 58 0.57 -12.61 -11.12
N PHE A 59 1.22 -13.03 -10.03
CA PHE A 59 1.97 -12.14 -9.14
C PHE A 59 3.48 -12.32 -9.33
N ASN A 60 4.20 -11.19 -9.36
CA ASN A 60 5.64 -11.12 -9.50
C ASN A 60 6.23 -10.38 -8.31
N ASP A 61 7.44 -10.75 -7.88
CA ASP A 61 8.14 -10.04 -6.81
C ASP A 61 8.51 -8.61 -7.26
N LEU A 62 8.33 -7.65 -6.37
CA LEU A 62 8.55 -6.24 -6.69
C LEU A 62 10.01 -5.85 -6.49
N PHE A 63 10.64 -5.40 -7.58
CA PHE A 63 12.00 -4.87 -7.59
C PHE A 63 12.01 -3.42 -8.07
N ASP A 64 12.95 -2.63 -7.57
CA ASP A 64 13.21 -1.28 -8.07
C ASP A 64 13.96 -1.30 -9.41
N SER A 65 14.08 -0.12 -10.04
CA SER A 65 14.80 0.03 -11.31
C SER A 65 16.31 -0.20 -11.20
N SER A 66 16.85 -0.33 -9.99
CA SER A 66 18.25 -0.65 -9.70
C SER A 66 18.48 -2.15 -9.48
N GLY A 67 17.42 -2.97 -9.51
CA GLY A 67 17.50 -4.41 -9.35
C GLY A 67 17.50 -4.88 -7.90
N HIS A 68 17.08 -4.05 -6.94
CA HIS A 68 16.88 -4.47 -5.55
C HIS A 68 15.41 -4.78 -5.26
N GLU A 69 15.19 -5.80 -4.45
CA GLU A 69 13.84 -6.12 -3.96
C GLU A 69 13.32 -4.98 -3.06
N VAL A 70 12.13 -4.47 -3.37
CA VAL A 70 11.52 -3.41 -2.58
C VAL A 70 11.19 -3.95 -1.20
N THR A 71 11.94 -3.48 -0.20
CA THR A 71 11.96 -4.03 1.14
C THR A 71 11.73 -2.94 2.18
N PHE A 72 10.72 -3.12 3.03
CA PHE A 72 10.44 -2.22 4.12
C PHE A 72 10.88 -2.84 5.44
N ILE A 73 11.64 -2.08 6.22
CA ILE A 73 11.95 -2.42 7.61
C ILE A 73 10.80 -1.91 8.47
N VAL A 74 10.10 -2.84 9.12
CA VAL A 74 8.83 -2.59 9.81
C VAL A 74 8.89 -3.02 11.27
N GLN A 75 8.06 -2.40 12.11
CA GLN A 75 7.90 -2.76 13.52
C GLN A 75 6.46 -3.26 13.76
N PRO A 76 6.22 -4.09 14.78
CA PRO A 76 4.86 -4.51 15.13
C PRO A 76 4.00 -3.32 15.58
N GLY A 77 2.74 -3.28 15.14
CA GLY A 77 1.74 -2.31 15.62
C GLY A 77 1.94 -0.85 15.19
N VAL A 78 2.76 -0.60 14.17
CA VAL A 78 3.05 0.76 13.68
C VAL A 78 2.36 1.07 12.35
N GLY A 79 2.17 2.37 12.08
CA GLY A 79 1.87 2.86 10.74
C GLY A 79 3.16 3.14 9.97
N VAL A 80 3.30 2.55 8.79
CA VAL A 80 4.43 2.75 7.87
C VAL A 80 3.96 3.69 6.76
N VAL A 81 4.57 4.87 6.67
CA VAL A 81 4.32 5.82 5.57
C VAL A 81 5.02 5.31 4.31
N VAL A 82 4.28 5.27 3.22
CA VAL A 82 4.83 4.91 1.91
C VAL A 82 5.07 6.20 1.12
N LEU A 83 6.34 6.56 0.97
CA LEU A 83 6.72 7.78 0.24
C LEU A 83 6.46 7.60 -1.26
N SER A 84 6.05 8.70 -1.91
CA SER A 84 5.42 8.68 -3.23
C SER A 84 6.29 8.14 -4.37
N GLU A 85 7.61 8.20 -4.22
CA GLU A 85 8.58 7.67 -5.19
C GLU A 85 8.58 6.13 -5.26
N ASN A 86 8.14 5.48 -4.17
CA ASN A 86 8.05 4.02 -4.09
C ASN A 86 6.62 3.49 -4.31
N SER A 87 5.60 4.36 -4.31
CA SER A 87 4.19 3.98 -4.50
C SER A 87 3.73 4.27 -5.93
N VAL A 88 4.30 3.57 -6.90
CA VAL A 88 3.72 3.52 -8.25
C VAL A 88 2.52 2.56 -8.17
N SER A 89 1.40 2.87 -8.85
CA SER A 89 0.17 2.07 -8.78
C SER A 89 0.47 0.60 -9.07
N PHE A 90 0.42 -0.23 -8.02
CA PHE A 90 0.87 -1.62 -8.07
C PHE A 90 -0.15 -2.57 -8.73
N GLY A 91 -1.29 -2.05 -9.19
CA GLY A 91 -2.42 -2.87 -9.62
C GLY A 91 -2.99 -3.66 -8.44
N PHE A 92 -2.67 -4.95 -8.39
CA PHE A 92 -2.95 -5.83 -7.26
C PHE A 92 -1.68 -6.11 -6.47
N VAL A 93 -1.79 -6.13 -5.13
CA VAL A 93 -0.65 -6.29 -4.23
C VAL A 93 -0.86 -7.42 -3.24
N LYS A 94 0.21 -8.17 -2.98
CA LYS A 94 0.36 -9.05 -1.82
C LYS A 94 1.53 -8.59 -0.97
N PHE A 95 1.39 -8.81 0.33
CA PHE A 95 2.43 -8.57 1.31
C PHE A 95 3.12 -9.88 1.64
N ARG A 96 4.46 -9.84 1.71
CA ARG A 96 5.26 -10.97 2.13
C ARG A 96 6.08 -10.64 3.37
N SER A 97 5.99 -11.53 4.34
CA SER A 97 6.88 -11.62 5.49
C SER A 97 8.20 -12.26 5.05
N GLY A 98 9.31 -11.55 5.13
CA GLY A 98 10.62 -11.99 4.64
C GLY A 98 10.92 -11.50 3.21
N THR A 99 12.02 -11.98 2.65
CA THR A 99 12.44 -11.70 1.26
C THR A 99 12.00 -12.83 0.34
N ARG A 100 12.18 -12.66 -0.98
CA ARG A 100 11.93 -13.75 -1.95
C ARG A 100 12.72 -15.01 -1.64
N GLU A 101 13.98 -14.88 -1.29
CA GLU A 101 14.88 -16.01 -1.05
C GLU A 101 14.74 -16.57 0.37
N SER A 102 14.23 -15.77 1.31
CA SER A 102 14.00 -16.18 2.69
C SER A 102 12.62 -15.70 3.19
N PRO A 103 11.52 -16.32 2.73
CA PRO A 103 10.21 -16.06 3.28
C PRO A 103 10.14 -16.52 4.74
N VAL A 104 9.47 -15.74 5.59
CA VAL A 104 9.33 -16.01 7.02
C VAL A 104 7.87 -16.28 7.35
N PRO A 105 7.47 -17.55 7.58
CA PRO A 105 6.13 -17.88 8.01
C PRO A 105 5.72 -17.19 9.31
N GLN A 106 4.50 -16.65 9.35
CA GLN A 106 3.96 -16.04 10.56
C GLN A 106 3.30 -17.12 11.44
N PRO A 107 3.54 -17.14 12.75
CA PRO A 107 3.07 -18.24 13.62
C PRO A 107 1.56 -18.23 13.86
N ALA A 108 0.91 -17.11 13.59
CA ALA A 108 -0.54 -16.93 13.66
C ALA A 108 -0.98 -15.93 12.58
N GLN A 109 -2.28 -15.82 12.35
CA GLN A 109 -2.85 -14.89 11.38
C GLN A 109 -2.36 -13.45 11.62
N ARG A 110 -2.02 -12.74 10.54
CA ARG A 110 -1.62 -11.33 10.55
C ARG A 110 -2.49 -10.55 9.60
N GLU A 111 -3.24 -9.60 10.14
CA GLU A 111 -4.11 -8.71 9.37
C GLU A 111 -3.50 -7.31 9.31
N PHE A 112 -3.44 -6.77 8.11
CA PHE A 112 -2.95 -5.43 7.83
C PHE A 112 -4.14 -4.48 7.62
N ALA A 113 -3.86 -3.18 7.59
CA ALA A 113 -4.78 -2.21 7.01
C ALA A 113 -4.04 -1.20 6.15
N VAL A 114 -4.53 -0.94 4.95
CA VAL A 114 -3.84 -0.14 3.94
C VAL A 114 -4.65 1.12 3.66
N ALA A 115 -3.99 2.28 3.78
CA ALA A 115 -4.57 3.54 3.33
C ALA A 115 -4.14 3.80 1.88
N VAL A 116 -5.11 3.99 1.00
CA VAL A 116 -4.94 4.24 -0.43
C VAL A 116 -5.44 5.65 -0.72
N LEU A 117 -4.60 6.43 -1.39
CA LEU A 117 -5.03 7.70 -1.95
C LEU A 117 -5.71 7.43 -3.30
N ASP A 118 -7.01 7.70 -3.37
CA ASP A 118 -7.85 7.49 -4.55
C ASP A 118 -7.79 8.71 -5.50
N TYR A 119 -7.49 8.46 -6.78
CA TYR A 119 -7.45 9.48 -7.82
C TYR A 119 -8.70 9.54 -8.70
N ARG A 120 -9.64 8.61 -8.53
CA ARG A 120 -10.88 8.57 -9.32
C ARG A 120 -11.85 9.70 -8.95
N VAL A 121 -11.65 10.32 -7.79
CA VAL A 121 -12.42 11.49 -7.35
C VAL A 121 -11.53 12.74 -7.44
N PRO A 122 -11.72 13.63 -8.44
CA PRO A 122 -11.15 14.96 -8.35
C PRO A 122 -11.78 15.64 -7.13
N THR A 123 -10.97 16.00 -6.13
CA THR A 123 -11.43 16.95 -5.12
C THR A 123 -11.62 18.27 -5.87
N ILE A 124 -12.86 18.61 -6.20
CA ILE A 124 -13.18 19.95 -6.66
C ILE A 124 -13.00 20.84 -5.44
N GLU A 125 -11.79 21.35 -5.24
CA GLU A 125 -11.55 22.54 -4.45
C GLU A 125 -12.39 23.64 -5.12
N ALA A 126 -13.63 23.80 -4.68
CA ALA A 126 -14.55 24.78 -5.21
C ALA A 126 -13.99 26.16 -4.91
N PHE A 127 -13.16 26.67 -5.83
CA PHE A 127 -12.76 28.06 -5.87
C PHE A 127 -14.04 28.86 -6.15
N SER A 128 -14.74 29.24 -5.09
CA SER A 128 -15.85 30.17 -5.17
C SER A 128 -15.29 31.52 -5.59
N ILE A 129 -15.20 31.77 -6.90
CA ILE A 129 -14.95 33.10 -7.43
C ILE A 129 -16.23 33.90 -7.13
N PRO A 130 -16.21 34.95 -6.30
CA PRO A 130 -17.39 35.78 -6.12
C PRO A 130 -17.65 36.52 -7.44
N ILE A 131 -18.62 36.04 -8.21
CA ILE A 131 -19.15 36.81 -9.35
C ILE A 131 -19.88 38.02 -8.74
N LYS A 132 -19.24 39.19 -8.75
CA LYS A 132 -19.99 40.44 -8.60
C LYS A 132 -20.81 40.62 -9.86
N LEU A 133 -22.13 40.37 -9.78
CA LEU A 133 -23.05 40.92 -10.77
C LEU A 133 -22.95 42.44 -10.68
N VAL A 134 -22.39 43.06 -11.72
CA VAL A 134 -22.54 44.49 -11.96
C VAL A 134 -23.87 44.64 -12.70
N THR A 135 -24.87 45.19 -12.02
CA THR A 135 -26.07 45.77 -12.64
C THR A 135 -25.81 47.23 -12.99
#